data_AF-A0A8J2UGW3-F1
#
_entry.id   AF-A0A8J2UGW3-F1
#
_cell.length_a   1.000
_cell.length_b   1.000
_cell.length_c   1.000
_cell.angle_alpha   90.00
_cell.angle_beta   90.00
_cell.angle_gamma   90.00
#
_symmetry.space_group_name_H-M   'P 1'
#
loop_
_entity.id
_entity.type
_entity.pdbx_description
1 polymer ?
#
loop_
_entity_poly.entity_id
_entity_poly.type
_entity_poly.pdbx_seq_one_letter_code
_entity_poly.pdbx_strand_id
1 'polypeptide(L)'
;MKTTLFLFSLLISIASKSQLTDSSWLVTKYLPRFYTDTGKYLPDTRFIDTNHNEKTLKDYKGKILYVDIWATWCGSCLVKFPYEAQLLKRLKNIHLDSLIQFININIDDSERQWTNALKKYGPVGINLYCNDTALLTKWNLAAVPVYILLDSSGKVLGKNISQPDEAGTIDYILYAATKGLHPVQALWKMNEQHQLMAKYRTSKAFTDPEYAEWFSMTIQSFIEFQEWRQKLHSR
;
A
#
# COMPACT_ATOMS: atom_id res chain seq x y z
N MET A 1 46.91 35.20 46.50
CA MET A 1 47.65 34.16 45.72
C MET A 1 46.63 33.08 45.37
N LYS A 2 46.25 32.94 44.08
CA LYS A 2 46.85 31.96 43.13
C LYS A 2 46.76 30.55 43.72
N THR A 3 46.11 29.53 43.17
CA THR A 3 45.68 29.20 41.80
C THR A 3 45.08 27.80 41.91
N THR A 4 43.90 27.52 41.34
CA THR A 4 43.61 26.16 40.87
C THR A 4 42.86 26.28 39.56
N LEU A 5 43.63 26.16 38.49
CA LEU A 5 43.23 26.26 37.11
C LEU A 5 42.35 25.05 36.71
N PHE A 6 41.21 25.38 36.12
CA PHE A 6 40.61 24.76 34.94
C PHE A 6 41.28 23.48 34.41
N LEU A 7 40.68 22.33 34.71
CA LEU A 7 40.73 21.11 33.89
C LEU A 7 39.33 20.52 33.80
N PHE A 8 38.44 21.19 33.06
CA PHE A 8 37.20 20.60 32.55
C PHE A 8 36.93 21.10 31.12
N SER A 9 37.96 21.04 30.27
CA SER A 9 37.85 21.34 28.84
C SER A 9 37.85 20.07 27.97
N LEU A 10 37.25 18.98 28.44
CA LEU A 10 37.22 17.72 27.68
C LEU A 10 35.93 16.89 27.83
N LEU A 11 34.75 17.52 27.88
CA LEU A 11 33.47 16.78 27.78
C LEU A 11 32.38 17.51 26.99
N ILE A 12 32.73 18.39 26.03
CA ILE A 12 31.73 19.09 25.19
C ILE A 12 32.00 18.83 23.68
N SER A 13 32.50 17.65 23.29
CA SER A 13 32.76 17.42 21.86
C SER A 13 32.49 16.01 21.31
N ILE A 14 31.58 15.22 21.91
CA ILE A 14 31.16 13.94 21.30
C ILE A 14 29.64 13.75 21.25
N ALA A 15 28.82 14.75 21.58
CA ALA A 15 27.36 14.63 21.45
C ALA A 15 26.80 15.13 20.11
N SER A 16 27.65 15.40 19.11
CA SER A 16 27.21 16.01 17.85
C SER A 16 27.91 15.39 16.64
N LYS A 17 27.64 14.11 16.37
CA LYS A 17 27.52 13.56 15.02
C LYS A 17 27.06 12.09 15.05
N SER A 18 26.18 11.78 14.11
CA SER A 18 25.98 10.47 13.46
C SER A 18 25.26 9.34 14.19
N GLN A 19 24.07 9.59 14.75
CA GLN A 19 23.00 8.58 14.76
C GLN A 19 21.70 9.13 14.17
N LEU A 20 21.81 9.80 13.03
CA LEU A 20 20.69 9.81 12.08
C LEU A 20 20.73 8.44 11.41
N THR A 21 19.90 7.51 11.88
CA THR A 21 19.68 6.24 11.18
C THR A 21 19.16 6.57 9.79
N ASP A 22 20.02 6.41 8.79
CA ASP A 22 19.76 6.82 7.42
C ASP A 22 18.53 6.09 6.88
N SER A 23 17.39 6.78 6.89
CA SER A 23 16.10 6.23 6.42
C SER A 23 15.99 6.34 4.90
N SER A 24 17.10 6.73 4.23
CA SER A 24 17.26 6.71 2.78
C SER A 24 16.91 5.36 2.16
N TRP A 25 17.06 4.25 2.89
CA TRP A 25 16.71 2.93 2.37
C TRP A 25 15.21 2.74 2.16
N LEU A 26 14.33 3.32 3.00
CA LEU A 26 12.87 3.26 2.82
C LEU A 26 12.45 4.05 1.59
N VAL A 27 12.99 5.26 1.49
CA VAL A 27 12.91 6.16 0.33
C VAL A 27 13.39 5.42 -0.94
N THR A 28 14.59 4.86 -0.93
CA THR A 28 15.20 4.14 -2.07
C THR A 28 14.46 2.85 -2.42
N LYS A 29 13.93 2.12 -1.43
CA LYS A 29 13.23 0.85 -1.65
C LYS A 29 11.81 1.04 -2.17
N TYR A 30 11.08 2.04 -1.68
CA TYR A 30 9.65 2.19 -1.95
C TYR A 30 9.31 3.34 -2.93
N LEU A 31 10.06 4.45 -2.97
CA LEU A 31 9.77 5.53 -3.94
C LEU A 31 9.78 5.07 -5.41
N PRO A 32 10.70 4.19 -5.88
CA PRO A 32 10.64 3.63 -7.24
C PRO A 32 9.26 3.12 -7.67
N ARG A 33 8.50 2.55 -6.71
CA ARG A 33 7.14 2.03 -6.96
C ARG A 33 6.16 3.17 -7.25
N PHE A 34 6.29 4.29 -6.56
CA PHE A 34 5.39 5.43 -6.71
C PHE A 34 5.88 6.52 -7.68
N TYR A 35 7.10 6.44 -8.22
CA TYR A 35 7.49 7.27 -9.39
C TYR A 35 6.66 6.96 -10.64
N THR A 36 5.92 5.84 -10.63
CA THR A 36 4.93 5.51 -11.65
C THR A 36 3.53 6.05 -11.35
N ASP A 37 3.36 6.80 -10.24
CA ASP A 37 2.22 7.69 -10.07
C ASP A 37 2.25 8.71 -11.21
N THR A 38 1.23 8.65 -12.05
CA THR A 38 1.10 9.57 -13.16
C THR A 38 0.01 10.60 -12.91
N GLY A 39 -0.82 10.44 -11.87
CA GLY A 39 -2.09 11.17 -11.70
C GLY A 39 -3.05 11.04 -12.90
N LYS A 40 -2.74 10.15 -13.84
CA LYS A 40 -3.48 9.94 -15.10
C LYS A 40 -4.34 8.68 -15.00
N TYR A 41 -5.32 8.61 -15.89
CA TYR A 41 -6.09 7.39 -16.11
C TYR A 41 -5.22 6.36 -16.86
N LEU A 42 -5.46 5.08 -16.57
CA LEU A 42 -4.99 4.00 -17.45
C LEU A 42 -5.73 4.10 -18.79
N PRO A 43 -5.09 3.68 -19.91
CA PRO A 43 -5.79 3.49 -21.17
C PRO A 43 -7.03 2.61 -20.99
N ASP A 44 -8.10 2.96 -21.70
CA ASP A 44 -9.36 2.24 -21.63
C ASP A 44 -9.18 0.81 -22.16
N THR A 45 -9.58 -0.16 -21.36
CA THR A 45 -9.45 -1.58 -21.66
C THR A 45 -10.76 -2.28 -21.30
N ARG A 46 -11.18 -3.20 -22.16
CA ARG A 46 -12.32 -4.08 -21.94
C ARG A 46 -11.88 -5.42 -21.37
N PHE A 47 -12.66 -5.92 -20.44
CA PHE A 47 -12.48 -7.19 -19.77
C PHE A 47 -13.79 -7.98 -19.79
N ILE A 48 -13.69 -9.27 -19.53
CA ILE A 48 -14.84 -10.15 -19.34
C ILE A 48 -14.89 -10.57 -17.87
N ASP A 49 -16.05 -10.45 -17.23
CA ASP A 49 -16.27 -10.95 -15.86
C ASP A 49 -16.66 -12.44 -15.84
N THR A 50 -16.78 -13.02 -14.65
CA THR A 50 -17.15 -14.44 -14.47
C THR A 50 -18.56 -14.79 -14.94
N ASN A 51 -19.38 -13.79 -15.25
CA ASN A 51 -20.73 -13.94 -15.80
C ASN A 51 -20.75 -13.68 -17.32
N HIS A 52 -19.58 -13.62 -17.96
CA HIS A 52 -19.40 -13.31 -19.38
C HIS A 52 -19.89 -11.92 -19.82
N ASN A 53 -19.98 -10.97 -18.88
CA ASN A 53 -20.30 -9.59 -19.23
C ASN A 53 -19.03 -8.80 -19.53
N GLU A 54 -19.12 -7.91 -20.50
CA GLU A 54 -18.09 -6.92 -20.75
C GLU A 54 -18.04 -5.89 -19.60
N LYS A 55 -16.83 -5.59 -19.13
CA LYS A 55 -16.52 -4.65 -18.06
C LYS A 55 -15.31 -3.78 -18.41
N THR A 56 -15.22 -2.64 -17.76
CA THR A 56 -14.09 -1.73 -17.72
C THR A 56 -13.78 -1.37 -16.27
N LEU A 57 -12.59 -0.81 -16.01
CA LEU A 57 -12.30 -0.30 -14.66
C LEU A 57 -13.21 0.87 -14.24
N LYS A 58 -13.87 1.53 -15.21
CA LYS A 58 -14.81 2.63 -14.92
C LYS A 58 -16.07 2.14 -14.22
N ASP A 59 -16.45 0.87 -14.40
CA ASP A 59 -17.62 0.26 -13.76
C ASP A 59 -17.45 0.10 -12.25
N TYR A 60 -16.22 0.24 -11.74
CA TYR A 60 -15.89 0.09 -10.32
C TYR A 60 -15.53 1.43 -9.64
N LYS A 61 -15.74 2.57 -10.31
CA LYS A 61 -15.51 3.89 -9.71
C LYS A 61 -16.32 4.10 -8.43
N GLY A 62 -15.83 5.01 -7.60
CA GLY A 62 -16.37 5.29 -6.26
C GLY A 62 -15.65 4.55 -5.14
N LYS A 63 -14.76 3.60 -5.47
CA LYS A 63 -13.89 2.88 -4.53
C LYS A 63 -12.43 2.99 -4.94
N ILE A 64 -11.53 2.88 -3.97
CA ILE A 64 -10.10 2.66 -4.25
C ILE A 64 -9.97 1.29 -4.90
N LEU A 65 -9.32 1.21 -6.07
CA LEU A 65 -9.12 -0.07 -6.77
C LEU A 65 -7.72 -0.58 -6.46
N TYR A 66 -7.64 -1.76 -5.84
CA TYR A 66 -6.41 -2.52 -5.65
C TYR A 66 -6.39 -3.62 -6.72
N VAL A 67 -5.64 -3.37 -7.79
CA VAL A 67 -5.65 -4.17 -9.01
C VAL A 67 -4.44 -5.10 -9.04
N ASP A 68 -4.68 -6.41 -9.10
CA ASP A 68 -3.66 -7.44 -9.32
C ASP A 68 -3.65 -7.87 -10.80
N ILE A 69 -2.48 -7.84 -11.44
CA ILE A 69 -2.28 -8.39 -12.79
C ILE A 69 -1.52 -9.70 -12.68
N TRP A 70 -2.14 -10.79 -13.13
CA TRP A 70 -1.63 -12.15 -12.94
C TRP A 70 -1.89 -13.06 -14.16
N ALA A 71 -1.23 -14.21 -14.17
CA ALA A 71 -1.42 -15.26 -15.18
C ALA A 71 -1.20 -16.65 -14.57
N THR A 72 -1.70 -17.73 -15.19
CA THR A 72 -1.58 -19.10 -14.66
C THR A 72 -0.15 -19.62 -14.63
N TRP A 73 0.73 -19.10 -15.50
CA TRP A 73 2.15 -19.41 -15.51
C TRP A 73 2.94 -18.59 -14.46
N CYS A 74 2.34 -17.56 -13.86
CA CYS A 74 2.96 -16.74 -12.83
C CYS A 74 2.83 -17.42 -11.45
N GLY A 75 3.75 -18.33 -11.13
CA GLY A 75 3.74 -19.04 -9.84
C GLY A 75 3.78 -18.11 -8.63
N SER A 76 4.52 -17.00 -8.71
CA SER A 76 4.57 -16.00 -7.64
C SER A 76 3.25 -15.24 -7.45
N CYS A 77 2.42 -15.09 -8.48
CA CYS A 77 1.07 -14.51 -8.36
C CYS A 77 0.14 -15.48 -7.61
N LEU A 78 0.14 -16.76 -8.03
CA LEU A 78 -0.77 -17.78 -7.49
C LEU A 78 -0.62 -18.01 -5.98
N VAL A 79 0.60 -17.85 -5.45
CA VAL A 79 0.86 -17.99 -4.00
C VAL A 79 0.38 -16.77 -3.18
N LYS A 80 -0.03 -15.67 -3.82
CA LYS A 80 -0.50 -14.44 -3.13
C LYS A 80 -1.98 -14.46 -2.80
N PHE A 81 -2.80 -15.25 -3.50
CA PHE A 81 -4.25 -15.28 -3.26
C PHE A 81 -4.66 -15.58 -1.80
N PRO A 82 -4.00 -16.49 -1.05
CA PRO A 82 -4.28 -16.64 0.38
C PRO A 82 -3.96 -15.38 1.20
N TYR A 83 -2.93 -14.62 0.81
CA TYR A 83 -2.56 -13.36 1.47
C TYR A 83 -3.54 -12.23 1.13
N GLU A 84 -4.17 -12.23 -0.04
CA GLU A 84 -5.27 -11.31 -0.37
C GLU A 84 -6.47 -11.54 0.53
N ALA A 85 -6.84 -12.80 0.76
CA ALA A 85 -7.91 -13.13 1.70
C ALA A 85 -7.59 -12.65 3.12
N GLN A 86 -6.33 -12.78 3.55
CA GLN A 86 -5.87 -12.24 4.84
C GLN A 86 -5.92 -10.71 4.87
N LEU A 87 -5.46 -10.04 3.81
CA LEU A 87 -5.52 -8.57 3.71
C LEU A 87 -6.96 -8.08 3.77
N LEU A 88 -7.88 -8.69 3.01
CA LEU A 88 -9.30 -8.36 3.07
C LEU A 88 -9.86 -8.53 4.49
N LYS A 89 -9.48 -9.59 5.21
CA LYS A 89 -9.86 -9.78 6.62
C LYS A 89 -9.33 -8.65 7.51
N ARG A 90 -8.07 -8.24 7.33
CA ARG A 90 -7.49 -7.11 8.09
C ARG A 90 -8.22 -5.80 7.79
N LEU A 91 -8.55 -5.52 6.53
CA LEU A 91 -9.30 -4.34 6.12
C LEU A 91 -10.73 -4.32 6.68
N LYS A 92 -11.40 -5.48 6.77
CA LYS A 92 -12.71 -5.63 7.43
C LYS A 92 -12.65 -5.26 8.91
N ASN A 93 -11.60 -5.70 9.61
CA ASN A 93 -11.43 -5.41 11.04
C ASN A 93 -11.29 -3.91 11.34
N ILE A 94 -10.88 -3.11 10.35
CA ILE A 94 -10.76 -1.64 10.46
C ILE A 94 -11.80 -0.90 9.60
N HIS A 95 -12.86 -1.60 9.18
CA HIS A 95 -14.02 -1.05 8.45
C HIS A 95 -13.67 -0.32 7.13
N LEU A 96 -12.63 -0.77 6.42
CA LEU A 96 -12.22 -0.21 5.12
C LEU A 96 -12.66 -1.05 3.92
N ASP A 97 -13.18 -2.25 4.13
CA ASP A 97 -13.51 -3.20 3.06
C ASP A 97 -14.61 -2.69 2.11
N SER A 98 -15.49 -1.81 2.58
CA SER A 98 -16.50 -1.17 1.72
C SER A 98 -15.92 -0.08 0.79
N LEU A 99 -14.76 0.49 1.15
CA LEU A 99 -14.10 1.59 0.43
C LEU A 99 -13.07 1.11 -0.61
N ILE A 100 -12.68 -0.16 -0.55
CA ILE A 100 -11.62 -0.74 -1.37
C ILE A 100 -12.18 -1.91 -2.17
N GLN A 101 -11.88 -1.94 -3.47
CA GLN A 101 -12.26 -3.02 -4.37
C GLN A 101 -11.00 -3.76 -4.85
N PHE A 102 -10.94 -5.05 -4.56
CA PHE A 102 -9.94 -5.96 -5.12
C PHE A 102 -10.39 -6.33 -6.54
N ILE A 103 -9.49 -6.19 -7.51
CA ILE A 103 -9.72 -6.55 -8.92
C ILE A 103 -8.53 -7.37 -9.40
N ASN A 104 -8.78 -8.62 -9.78
CA ASN A 104 -7.74 -9.51 -10.29
C ASN A 104 -7.94 -9.66 -11.80
N ILE A 105 -6.98 -9.17 -12.57
CA ILE A 105 -7.00 -9.19 -14.04
C ILE A 105 -6.06 -10.28 -14.51
N ASN A 106 -6.64 -11.30 -15.12
CA ASN A 106 -5.92 -12.37 -15.76
C ASN A 106 -5.53 -11.98 -17.19
N ILE A 107 -4.27 -12.24 -17.56
CA ILE A 107 -3.71 -11.97 -18.89
C ILE A 107 -3.03 -13.22 -19.46
N ASP A 108 -2.80 -13.24 -20.76
CA ASP A 108 -1.97 -14.23 -21.48
C ASP A 108 -2.41 -15.70 -21.34
N ASP A 109 -3.59 -15.94 -20.78
CA ASP A 109 -4.20 -17.25 -20.65
C ASP A 109 -5.41 -17.38 -21.59
N SER A 110 -5.80 -18.62 -21.87
CA SER A 110 -7.15 -18.88 -22.38
C SER A 110 -8.19 -18.71 -21.27
N GLU A 111 -9.41 -18.35 -21.63
CA GLU A 111 -10.55 -18.26 -20.70
C GLU A 111 -10.76 -19.56 -19.90
N ARG A 112 -10.46 -20.71 -20.51
CA ARG A 112 -10.48 -22.02 -19.83
C ARG A 112 -9.42 -22.13 -18.74
N GLN A 113 -8.18 -21.71 -19.02
CA GLN A 113 -7.11 -21.70 -18.01
C GLN A 113 -7.47 -20.77 -16.85
N TRP A 114 -7.93 -19.56 -17.16
CA TRP A 114 -8.41 -18.59 -16.17
C TRP A 114 -9.51 -19.18 -15.29
N THR A 115 -10.59 -19.70 -15.87
CA THR A 115 -11.72 -20.27 -15.14
C THR A 115 -11.29 -21.45 -14.25
N ASN A 116 -10.40 -22.30 -14.74
CA ASN A 116 -9.85 -23.41 -13.94
C ASN A 116 -9.00 -22.91 -12.77
N ALA A 117 -8.19 -21.88 -12.99
CA ALA A 117 -7.40 -21.27 -11.93
C ALA A 117 -8.27 -20.58 -10.88
N LEU A 118 -9.35 -19.90 -11.26
CA LEU A 118 -10.32 -19.34 -10.32
C LEU A 118 -10.93 -20.42 -9.42
N LYS A 119 -11.32 -21.57 -9.99
CA LYS A 119 -11.85 -22.71 -9.21
C LYS A 119 -10.82 -23.30 -8.25
N LYS A 120 -9.55 -23.34 -8.66
CA LYS A 120 -8.46 -23.94 -7.88
C LYS A 120 -7.98 -23.04 -6.75
N TYR A 121 -7.86 -21.74 -6.98
CA TYR A 121 -7.20 -20.82 -6.07
C TYR A 121 -8.15 -19.88 -5.33
N GLY A 122 -9.36 -19.63 -5.85
CA GLY A 122 -10.38 -18.81 -5.21
C GLY A 122 -9.93 -17.39 -4.82
N PRO A 123 -9.33 -16.61 -5.74
CA PRO A 123 -8.93 -15.22 -5.44
C PRO A 123 -10.14 -14.37 -5.03
N VAL A 124 -9.94 -13.51 -4.03
CA VAL A 124 -11.01 -12.66 -3.49
C VAL A 124 -11.23 -11.42 -4.35
N GLY A 125 -12.47 -10.91 -4.38
CA GLY A 125 -12.81 -9.70 -5.13
C GLY A 125 -13.36 -9.98 -6.52
N ILE A 126 -13.23 -9.01 -7.42
CA ILE A 126 -13.71 -9.10 -8.80
C ILE A 126 -12.63 -9.76 -9.65
N ASN A 127 -13.00 -10.79 -10.39
CA ASN A 127 -12.10 -11.47 -11.30
C ASN A 127 -12.45 -11.11 -12.74
N LEU A 128 -11.46 -10.64 -13.49
CA LEU A 128 -11.60 -10.15 -14.85
C LEU A 128 -10.63 -10.90 -15.77
N TYR A 129 -11.08 -11.20 -16.97
CA TYR A 129 -10.29 -11.79 -18.05
C TYR A 129 -9.98 -10.75 -19.12
N CYS A 130 -8.71 -10.64 -19.49
CA CYS A 130 -8.25 -9.75 -20.54
C CYS A 130 -7.75 -10.56 -21.74
N ASN A 131 -8.44 -10.46 -22.87
CA ASN A 131 -8.00 -11.06 -24.14
C ASN A 131 -7.03 -10.15 -24.93
N ASP A 132 -6.74 -8.95 -24.43
CA ASP A 132 -5.81 -8.01 -25.06
C ASP A 132 -4.37 -8.32 -24.64
N THR A 133 -3.65 -9.03 -25.49
CA THR A 133 -2.25 -9.42 -25.27
C THR A 133 -1.29 -8.22 -25.25
N ALA A 134 -1.74 -7.02 -25.65
CA ALA A 134 -0.96 -5.79 -25.58
C ALA A 134 -1.17 -5.03 -24.26
N LEU A 135 -1.91 -5.56 -23.27
CA LEU A 135 -2.25 -4.86 -22.04
C LEU A 135 -1.01 -4.35 -21.31
N LEU A 136 0.01 -5.19 -21.11
CA LEU A 136 1.21 -4.82 -20.38
C LEU A 136 1.90 -3.62 -21.05
N THR A 137 2.08 -3.66 -22.38
CA THR A 137 2.67 -2.55 -23.13
C THR A 137 1.81 -1.29 -23.05
N LYS A 138 0.49 -1.40 -23.24
CA LYS A 138 -0.44 -0.26 -23.16
C LYS A 138 -0.39 0.40 -21.79
N TRP A 139 -0.31 -0.39 -20.73
CA TRP A 139 -0.26 0.09 -19.35
C TRP A 139 1.17 0.38 -18.87
N ASN A 140 2.17 0.30 -19.74
CA ASN A 140 3.59 0.51 -19.42
C ASN A 140 4.06 -0.36 -18.23
N LEU A 141 3.78 -1.66 -18.31
CA LEU A 141 4.14 -2.69 -17.35
C LEU A 141 5.17 -3.63 -17.98
N ALA A 142 6.18 -4.02 -17.21
CA ALA A 142 7.29 -4.82 -17.71
C ALA A 142 7.03 -6.34 -17.63
N ALA A 143 6.45 -6.81 -16.52
CA ALA A 143 6.18 -8.22 -16.25
C ALA A 143 5.19 -8.34 -15.08
N VAL A 144 4.56 -9.51 -14.91
CA VAL A 144 3.74 -9.86 -13.74
C VAL A 144 4.58 -10.58 -12.66
N PRO A 145 4.19 -10.53 -11.36
CA PRO A 145 3.02 -9.83 -10.79
C PRO A 145 3.16 -8.31 -10.82
N VAL A 146 2.06 -7.60 -11.03
CA VAL A 146 1.97 -6.14 -10.84
C VAL A 146 0.74 -5.83 -10.02
N TYR A 147 0.92 -5.05 -8.94
CA TYR A 147 -0.19 -4.42 -8.24
C TYR A 147 -0.26 -2.94 -8.60
N ILE A 148 -1.46 -2.47 -8.95
CA ILE A 148 -1.75 -1.08 -9.30
C ILE A 148 -2.79 -0.54 -8.32
N LEU A 149 -2.56 0.67 -7.83
CA LEU A 149 -3.53 1.38 -7.01
C LEU A 149 -4.19 2.50 -7.80
N LEU A 150 -5.52 2.49 -7.85
CA LEU A 150 -6.30 3.58 -8.42
C LEU A 150 -7.14 4.26 -7.34
N ASP A 151 -7.27 5.58 -7.43
CA ASP A 151 -8.19 6.34 -6.60
C ASP A 151 -9.66 6.07 -6.98
N SER A 152 -10.60 6.62 -6.19
CA SER A 152 -12.04 6.46 -6.42
C SER A 152 -12.54 7.07 -7.73
N SER A 153 -11.77 7.96 -8.36
CA SER A 153 -12.07 8.52 -9.68
C SER A 153 -11.54 7.65 -10.84
N GLY A 154 -10.64 6.71 -10.54
CA GLY A 154 -9.94 5.83 -11.48
C GLY A 154 -8.55 6.31 -11.91
N LYS A 155 -7.96 7.31 -11.24
CA LYS A 155 -6.59 7.77 -11.53
C LYS A 155 -5.56 6.88 -10.84
N VAL A 156 -4.44 6.65 -11.51
CA VAL A 156 -3.32 5.89 -10.96
C VAL A 156 -2.69 6.66 -9.81
N LEU A 157 -2.59 6.01 -8.63
CA LEU A 157 -1.81 6.43 -7.46
C LEU A 157 -0.44 5.74 -7.38
N GLY A 158 -0.25 4.67 -8.15
CA GLY A 158 1.02 3.97 -8.27
C GLY A 158 0.88 2.61 -8.95
N LYS A 159 1.97 2.11 -9.52
CA LYS A 159 2.12 0.77 -10.11
C LYS A 159 3.28 0.05 -9.43
N ASN A 160 3.25 -1.27 -9.42
CA ASN A 160 4.18 -2.07 -8.60
C ASN A 160 4.11 -1.71 -7.12
N ILE A 161 2.90 -1.39 -6.63
CA ILE A 161 2.70 -1.11 -5.21
C ILE A 161 2.89 -2.39 -4.37
N SER A 162 2.86 -2.23 -3.05
CA SER A 162 3.06 -3.35 -2.13
C SER A 162 2.07 -4.48 -2.36
N GLN A 163 2.57 -5.71 -2.26
CA GLN A 163 1.82 -6.95 -2.45
C GLN A 163 1.06 -7.35 -1.18
N PRO A 164 0.09 -8.28 -1.27
CA PRO A 164 -0.75 -8.68 -0.14
C PRO A 164 0.00 -9.30 1.05
N ASP A 165 1.17 -9.89 0.79
CA ASP A 165 2.05 -10.49 1.82
C ASP A 165 3.01 -9.47 2.47
N GLU A 166 3.08 -8.23 1.97
CA GLU A 166 3.77 -7.12 2.62
C GLU A 166 2.89 -6.48 3.71
N ALA A 167 2.41 -7.32 4.64
CA ALA A 167 1.48 -6.94 5.70
C ALA A 167 1.97 -5.72 6.50
N GLY A 168 1.04 -4.87 6.90
CA GLY A 168 1.31 -3.58 7.54
C GLY A 168 1.62 -2.47 6.53
N THR A 169 2.50 -2.73 5.56
CA THR A 169 2.83 -1.74 4.52
C THR A 169 1.65 -1.56 3.57
N ILE A 170 1.10 -2.65 3.02
CA ILE A 170 -0.06 -2.56 2.12
C ILE A 170 -1.31 -2.08 2.85
N ASP A 171 -1.53 -2.52 4.09
CA ASP A 171 -2.63 -2.09 4.94
C ASP A 171 -2.63 -0.56 5.10
N TYR A 172 -1.47 0.02 5.38
CA TYR A 172 -1.32 1.46 5.55
C TYR A 172 -1.45 2.23 4.25
N ILE A 173 -0.91 1.73 3.14
CA ILE A 173 -1.08 2.31 1.79
C ILE A 173 -2.57 2.41 1.45
N LEU A 174 -3.32 1.32 1.67
CA LEU A 174 -4.76 1.28 1.39
C LEU A 174 -5.53 2.22 2.33
N TYR A 175 -5.24 2.20 3.63
CA TYR A 175 -5.81 3.17 4.58
C TYR A 175 -5.59 4.61 4.12
N ALA A 176 -4.36 4.98 3.79
CA ALA A 176 -4.02 6.32 3.36
C ALA A 176 -4.79 6.75 2.10
N ALA A 177 -4.91 5.84 1.12
CA ALA A 177 -5.71 6.08 -0.08
C ALA A 177 -7.18 6.34 0.26
N THR A 178 -7.77 5.61 1.22
CA THR A 178 -9.16 5.88 1.68
C THR A 178 -9.33 7.25 2.33
N LYS A 179 -8.24 7.85 2.84
CA LYS A 179 -8.22 9.20 3.41
C LYS A 179 -7.87 10.29 2.40
N GLY A 180 -7.78 9.93 1.12
CA GLY A 180 -7.37 10.86 0.05
C GLY A 180 -5.90 11.28 0.14
N LEU A 181 -5.09 10.55 0.92
CA LEU A 181 -3.66 10.78 0.98
C LEU A 181 -2.97 10.02 -0.14
N HIS A 182 -2.03 10.68 -0.81
CA HIS A 182 -1.18 10.00 -1.78
C HIS A 182 -0.31 8.96 -1.04
N PRO A 183 -0.18 7.70 -1.51
CA PRO A 183 0.60 6.66 -0.84
C PRO A 183 2.05 7.06 -0.51
N VAL A 184 2.67 7.91 -1.33
CA VAL A 184 4.01 8.47 -1.03
C VAL A 184 3.98 9.36 0.20
N GLN A 185 3.00 10.26 0.31
CA GLN A 185 2.85 11.12 1.49
C GLN A 185 2.60 10.27 2.74
N ALA A 186 1.86 9.18 2.59
CA ALA A 186 1.66 8.21 3.64
C ALA A 186 3.00 7.57 4.05
N LEU A 187 3.75 6.98 3.12
CA LEU A 187 5.02 6.32 3.42
C LEU A 187 6.07 7.26 4.00
N TRP A 188 6.06 8.53 3.59
CA TRP A 188 6.89 9.57 4.22
C TRP A 188 6.51 9.79 5.68
N LYS A 189 5.22 9.90 5.99
CA LYS A 189 4.74 9.98 7.39
C LYS A 189 5.05 8.72 8.19
N MET A 190 4.94 7.55 7.58
CA MET A 190 5.33 6.27 8.19
C MET A 190 6.84 6.20 8.44
N ASN A 191 7.66 6.77 7.56
CA ASN A 191 9.11 6.85 7.73
C ASN A 191 9.52 7.78 8.88
N GLU A 192 8.87 8.95 9.01
CA GLU A 192 9.04 9.82 10.19
C GLU A 192 8.67 9.09 11.49
N GLN A 193 7.62 8.27 11.45
CA GLN A 193 7.24 7.41 12.58
C GLN A 193 8.23 6.26 12.83
N HIS A 194 8.86 5.70 11.80
CA HIS A 194 9.89 4.66 11.96
C HIS A 194 11.14 5.17 12.70
N GLN A 195 11.49 6.45 12.53
CA GLN A 195 12.55 7.09 13.34
C GLN A 195 12.17 7.14 14.83
N LEU A 196 10.89 7.32 15.14
CA LEU A 196 10.37 7.20 16.50
C LEU A 196 10.35 5.73 16.97
N MET A 197 9.98 4.77 16.13
CA MET A 197 10.01 3.33 16.45
C MET A 197 11.43 2.80 16.75
N ALA A 198 12.46 3.31 16.06
CA ALA A 198 13.85 2.96 16.32
C ALA A 198 14.30 3.34 17.74
N LYS A 199 13.69 4.36 18.34
CA LYS A 199 13.88 4.75 19.75
C LYS A 199 13.34 3.71 20.75
N TYR A 200 12.34 2.91 20.35
CA TYR A 200 11.64 1.94 21.22
C TYR A 200 11.92 0.47 20.86
N ARG A 201 12.95 0.22 20.04
CA ARG A 201 13.25 -1.07 19.39
C ARG A 201 13.66 -2.22 20.33
N THR A 202 13.71 -2.02 21.64
CA THR A 202 14.04 -3.07 22.60
C THR A 202 12.80 -3.49 23.40
N SER A 203 12.01 -4.40 22.80
CA SER A 203 11.27 -5.52 23.41
C SER A 203 9.86 -5.74 22.81
N LYS A 204 9.56 -7.01 22.46
CA LYS A 204 8.24 -7.69 22.37
C LYS A 204 6.98 -7.03 21.73
N ALA A 205 7.10 -5.97 20.94
CA ALA A 205 5.94 -5.15 20.52
C ALA A 205 4.84 -5.77 19.61
N PHE A 206 5.10 -6.79 18.78
CA PHE A 206 4.07 -7.21 17.79
C PHE A 206 2.90 -8.04 18.35
N THR A 207 3.02 -8.56 19.57
CA THR A 207 1.93 -9.22 20.31
C THR A 207 1.53 -8.45 21.57
N ASP A 208 2.02 -7.21 21.69
CA ASP A 208 1.85 -6.39 22.88
C ASP A 208 0.50 -5.67 22.84
N PRO A 209 -0.39 -5.87 23.84
CA PRO A 209 -1.64 -5.14 23.95
C PRO A 209 -1.46 -3.62 23.93
N GLU A 210 -0.36 -3.09 24.46
CA GLU A 210 -0.05 -1.65 24.43
C GLU A 210 0.28 -1.16 23.01
N TYR A 211 0.87 -2.01 22.15
CA TYR A 211 1.11 -1.68 20.75
C TYR A 211 -0.19 -1.68 19.93
N ALA A 212 -1.10 -2.63 20.20
CA ALA A 212 -2.43 -2.65 19.59
C ALA A 212 -3.28 -1.44 20.04
N GLU A 213 -3.20 -1.09 21.33
CA GLU A 213 -3.84 0.10 21.90
C GLU A 213 -3.23 1.38 21.33
N TRP A 214 -1.90 1.47 21.20
CA TRP A 214 -1.22 2.62 20.59
C TRP A 214 -1.49 2.76 19.08
N PHE A 215 -1.53 1.68 18.31
CA PHE A 215 -1.91 1.72 16.89
C PHE A 215 -3.36 2.20 16.75
N SER A 216 -4.25 1.70 17.59
CA SER A 216 -5.63 2.16 17.68
C SER A 216 -5.72 3.65 18.05
N MET A 217 -4.98 4.10 19.06
CA MET A 217 -4.91 5.51 19.49
C MET A 217 -4.29 6.43 18.43
N THR A 218 -3.28 5.98 17.69
CA THR A 218 -2.62 6.79 16.66
C THR A 218 -3.54 6.97 15.44
N ILE A 219 -4.28 5.93 15.07
CA ILE A 219 -5.34 6.02 14.08
C ILE A 219 -6.48 6.92 14.60
N GLN A 220 -6.85 6.81 15.88
CA GLN A 220 -7.88 7.62 16.52
C GLN A 220 -7.52 9.11 16.57
N SER A 221 -6.32 9.47 17.03
CA SER A 221 -5.84 10.87 17.06
C SER A 221 -5.69 11.45 15.65
N PHE A 222 -5.38 10.61 14.66
CA PHE A 222 -5.38 11.06 13.26
C PHE A 222 -6.81 11.31 12.76
N ILE A 223 -7.80 10.48 13.13
CA ILE A 223 -9.22 10.70 12.83
C ILE A 223 -9.71 12.00 13.49
N GLU A 224 -9.43 12.19 14.78
CA GLU A 224 -9.79 13.40 15.55
C GLU A 224 -9.17 14.67 14.94
N PHE A 225 -7.92 14.59 14.47
CA PHE A 225 -7.28 15.69 13.75
C PHE A 225 -7.96 16.00 12.40
N GLN A 226 -8.42 15.00 11.65
CA GLN A 226 -9.18 15.23 10.41
C GLN A 226 -10.57 15.83 10.70
N GLU A 227 -11.25 15.37 11.75
CA GLU A 227 -12.55 15.92 12.18
C GLU A 227 -12.42 17.37 12.65
N TRP A 228 -11.36 17.68 13.40
CA TRP A 228 -11.02 19.05 13.78
C TRP A 228 -10.74 19.94 12.56
N ARG A 229 -9.98 19.44 11.58
CA ARG A 229 -9.70 20.18 10.33
C ARG A 229 -10.96 20.44 9.50
N GLN A 230 -11.88 19.49 9.41
CA GLN A 230 -13.16 19.69 8.72
C GLN A 230 -14.02 20.78 9.39
N LYS A 231 -14.01 20.86 10.73
CA LYS A 231 -14.71 21.91 11.49
C LYS A 231 -14.11 23.31 11.33
N LEU A 232 -12.84 23.42 10.94
CA LEU A 232 -12.18 24.70 10.66
C LEU A 232 -12.51 25.27 9.28
N HIS A 233 -12.93 24.43 8.33
CA HIS A 233 -13.27 24.84 6.96
C HIS A 233 -14.79 24.94 6.72
N SER A 234 -15.61 24.67 7.74
CA SER A 234 -17.06 24.88 7.74
C SER A 234 -17.51 26.17 8.46
N ARG A 235 -16.57 27.08 8.73
CA ARG A 235 -16.80 28.48 9.11
C ARG A 235 -16.31 29.38 7.99
#